data_AF-S7XHE8-F1
#
_entry.id   AF-S7XHE8-F1
#
_cell.length_a   1.000
_cell.length_b   1.000
_cell.length_c   1.000
_cell.angle_alpha   90.00
_cell.angle_beta   90.00
_cell.angle_gamma   90.00
#
_symmetry.space_group_name_H-M   'P 1'
#
loop_
_entity.id
_entity.type
_entity.pdbx_description
1 polymer ?
#
loop_
_entity_poly.entity_id
_entity_poly.type
_entity_poly.pdbx_seq_one_letter_code
_entity_poly.pdbx_strand_id
1 'polypeptide(L)'
;MASSPGLLPRWLFFYTIVRLAIIFPLDMFKSKKFIGIDNIRNIFFFCLQIITRLIGLKSLKSTYFYVIVSMSFLIDILFFLLENVRNSYSYTRIVIEITVSVISFIWMVFLHPYYLLYPLDVKE
;
A
#
# COMPACT_ATOMS: atom_id res chain seq x y z
N MET A 1 -10.88 -12.47 24.97
CA MET A 1 -10.98 -12.66 23.50
C MET A 1 -12.04 -11.72 22.98
N ALA A 2 -11.64 -10.63 22.35
CA ALA A 2 -12.52 -9.76 21.56
C ALA A 2 -11.69 -9.12 20.46
N SER A 3 -11.06 -9.96 19.64
CA SER A 3 -10.38 -9.52 18.43
C SER A 3 -11.46 -9.32 17.38
N SER A 4 -12.05 -8.13 17.29
CA SER A 4 -12.64 -7.68 16.04
C SER A 4 -11.46 -7.23 15.16
N PRO A 5 -10.96 -8.07 14.23
CA PRO A 5 -9.84 -7.69 13.40
C PRO A 5 -10.30 -6.54 12.54
N GLY A 6 -9.66 -5.38 12.70
CA GLY A 6 -9.99 -4.21 11.93
C GLY A 6 -9.99 -4.55 10.42
N LEU A 7 -11.01 -4.06 9.71
CA LEU A 7 -11.08 -4.10 8.24
C LEU A 7 -9.81 -3.54 7.60
N LEU A 8 -9.17 -2.55 8.24
CA LEU A 8 -7.99 -1.88 7.73
C LEU A 8 -6.73 -2.77 7.74
N PRO A 9 -6.34 -3.44 8.85
CA PRO A 9 -5.29 -4.45 8.84
C PRO A 9 -5.50 -5.55 7.81
N ARG A 10 -6.74 -6.05 7.67
CA ARG A 10 -7.09 -7.08 6.69
C ARG A 10 -6.93 -6.57 5.25
N TRP A 11 -7.36 -5.35 4.97
CA TRP A 11 -7.19 -4.71 3.65
C TRP A 11 -5.71 -4.49 3.31
N LEU A 12 -4.92 -3.97 4.27
CA LEU A 12 -3.48 -3.79 4.09
C LEU A 12 -2.78 -5.13 3.82
N PHE A 13 -3.15 -6.18 4.55
CA PHE A 13 -2.60 -7.51 4.35
C PHE A 13 -2.98 -8.08 2.98
N PHE A 14 -4.25 -7.97 2.59
CA PHE A 14 -4.73 -8.40 1.28
C PHE A 14 -4.02 -7.65 0.15
N TYR A 15 -3.93 -6.31 0.24
CA TYR A 15 -3.20 -5.48 -0.71
C TYR A 15 -1.73 -5.92 -0.83
N THR A 16 -1.08 -6.19 0.30
CA THR A 16 0.33 -6.62 0.32
C THR A 16 0.51 -7.99 -0.31
N ILE A 17 -0.39 -8.94 -0.05
CA ILE A 17 -0.39 -10.26 -0.70
C ILE A 17 -0.62 -10.15 -2.20
N VAL A 18 -1.63 -9.39 -2.63
CA VAL A 18 -1.93 -9.18 -4.05
C VAL A 18 -0.73 -8.57 -4.77
N ARG A 19 -0.08 -7.57 -4.15
CA ARG A 19 1.10 -6.92 -4.73
C ARG A 19 2.33 -7.83 -4.76
N LEU A 20 2.54 -8.67 -3.75
CA LEU A 20 3.62 -9.68 -3.76
C LEU A 20 3.36 -10.83 -4.74
N ALA A 21 2.14 -11.34 -4.81
CA ALA A 21 1.80 -12.55 -5.56
C ALA A 21 1.59 -12.31 -7.05
N ILE A 22 1.06 -11.14 -7.42
CA ILE A 22 0.71 -10.83 -8.82
C ILE A 22 1.77 -9.92 -9.43
N ILE A 23 2.06 -8.81 -8.76
CA ILE A 23 2.79 -7.69 -9.37
C ILE A 23 4.31 -7.96 -9.37
N PHE A 24 4.88 -8.46 -8.27
CA PHE A 24 6.30 -8.75 -8.16
C PHE A 24 6.81 -9.82 -9.15
N PRO A 25 6.17 -10.99 -9.31
CA PRO A 25 6.62 -11.98 -10.28
C PRO A 25 6.42 -11.53 -11.73
N LEU A 26 5.35 -10.78 -12.04
CA LEU A 26 5.16 -10.19 -13.38
C LEU A 26 6.34 -9.30 -13.79
N ASP A 27 6.97 -8.62 -12.83
CA ASP A 27 8.18 -7.82 -13.03
C ASP A 27 9.42 -8.66 -13.30
N MET A 28 9.64 -9.69 -12.48
CA MET A 28 10.80 -10.58 -12.62
C MET A 28 10.75 -11.37 -13.93
N PHE A 29 9.56 -11.77 -14.40
CA PHE A 29 9.41 -12.56 -15.62
C PHE A 29 9.50 -11.74 -16.92
N LYS A 30 9.08 -10.47 -16.93
CA LYS A 30 9.19 -9.61 -18.13
C LYS A 30 10.56 -8.95 -18.28
N SER A 31 11.25 -8.65 -17.17
CA SER A 31 12.57 -8.01 -17.25
C SER A 31 13.68 -9.04 -17.46
N LYS A 32 14.07 -9.28 -18.72
CA LYS A 32 15.32 -10.02 -19.05
C LYS A 32 16.58 -9.36 -18.49
N LYS A 33 16.51 -8.11 -18.01
CA LYS A 33 17.57 -7.42 -17.27
C LYS A 33 17.31 -7.55 -15.77
N PHE A 34 17.74 -8.66 -15.20
CA PHE A 34 17.55 -8.98 -13.78
C PHE A 34 18.33 -8.04 -12.83
N ILE A 35 19.33 -7.31 -13.35
CA ILE A 35 20.26 -6.47 -12.56
C ILE A 35 20.34 -5.07 -13.19
N GLY A 36 19.21 -4.35 -13.19
CA GLY A 36 19.19 -2.92 -13.49
C GLY A 36 19.11 -2.12 -12.19
N ILE A 37 19.85 -1.01 -12.10
CA ILE A 37 19.80 -0.09 -10.94
C ILE A 37 18.35 0.38 -10.68
N ASP A 38 17.55 0.54 -11.73
CA ASP A 38 16.13 0.88 -11.63
C ASP A 38 15.29 -0.22 -10.95
N ASN A 39 15.58 -1.51 -11.19
CA ASN A 39 14.88 -2.61 -10.53
C ASN A 39 15.21 -2.66 -9.03
N ILE A 40 16.48 -2.46 -8.65
CA ILE A 40 16.89 -2.41 -7.24
C ILE A 40 16.22 -1.24 -6.52
N ARG A 41 16.18 -0.06 -7.16
CA ARG A 41 15.46 1.12 -6.63
C ARG A 41 13.99 0.80 -6.39
N ASN A 42 13.32 0.17 -7.35
CA ASN A 42 11.88 -0.10 -7.27
C ASN A 42 11.55 -1.14 -6.19
N ILE A 43 12.39 -2.19 -6.06
CA ILE A 43 12.30 -3.16 -4.96
C ILE A 43 12.54 -2.48 -3.60
N PHE A 44 13.52 -1.57 -3.51
CA PHE A 44 13.80 -0.84 -2.28
C PHE A 44 12.64 0.05 -1.85
N PHE A 45 12.06 0.83 -2.78
CA PHE A 45 10.87 1.65 -2.50
C PHE A 45 9.68 0.80 -2.06
N PHE A 46 9.48 -0.35 -2.70
CA PHE A 46 8.42 -1.30 -2.35
C PHE A 46 8.61 -1.86 -0.92
N CYS A 47 9.81 -2.34 -0.59
CA CYS A 47 10.12 -2.82 0.75
C CYS A 47 9.92 -1.73 1.81
N LEU A 48 10.33 -0.49 1.51
CA LEU A 48 10.18 0.64 2.41
C LEU A 48 8.70 0.97 2.67
N GLN A 49 7.84 0.90 1.66
CA GLN A 49 6.39 1.08 1.82
C GLN A 49 5.73 -0.05 2.63
N ILE A 50 6.15 -1.30 2.44
CA ILE A 50 5.66 -2.42 3.26
C ILE A 50 6.06 -2.23 4.72
N ILE A 51 7.33 -1.87 4.98
CA ILE A 51 7.84 -1.68 6.34
C ILE A 51 7.10 -0.52 7.02
N THR A 52 6.91 0.61 6.36
CA THR A 52 6.16 1.76 6.92
C THR A 52 4.71 1.39 7.25
N ARG A 53 4.04 0.59 6.39
CA ARG A 53 2.68 0.08 6.64
C ARG A 53 2.63 -0.92 7.80
N LEU A 54 3.60 -1.83 7.89
CA LEU A 54 3.72 -2.82 8.98
C LEU A 54 4.04 -2.18 10.33
N ILE A 55 4.95 -1.20 10.36
CA ILE A 55 5.25 -0.43 11.59
C ILE A 55 4.00 0.33 12.03
N GLY A 56 3.26 0.91 11.07
CA GLY A 56 2.01 1.61 11.34
C GLY A 56 0.94 0.74 12.01
N LEU A 57 0.87 -0.56 11.69
CA LEU A 57 -0.12 -1.47 12.30
C LEU A 57 -0.04 -1.54 13.83
N LYS A 58 1.12 -1.25 14.43
CA LYS A 58 1.25 -1.19 15.90
C LYS A 58 0.58 0.05 16.51
N SER A 59 0.28 1.07 15.70
CA SER A 59 -0.25 2.37 16.13
C SER A 59 -1.66 2.66 15.59
N LEU A 60 -2.45 1.61 15.31
CA LEU A 60 -3.80 1.66 14.70
C LEU A 60 -4.80 2.63 15.37
N LYS A 61 -4.61 2.96 16.65
CA LYS A 61 -5.47 3.87 17.42
C LYS A 61 -5.12 5.35 17.23
N SER A 62 -4.02 5.66 16.53
CA SER A 62 -3.51 7.01 16.38
C SER A 62 -3.94 7.63 15.06
N THR A 63 -4.46 8.86 15.08
CA THR A 63 -4.77 9.67 13.89
C THR A 63 -3.58 9.74 12.94
N TYR A 64 -2.37 9.82 13.49
CA TYR A 64 -1.12 9.85 12.72
C TYR A 64 -0.91 8.62 11.85
N PHE A 65 -1.39 7.44 12.27
CA PHE A 65 -1.28 6.22 11.48
C PHE A 65 -2.04 6.34 10.16
N TYR A 66 -3.30 6.80 10.20
CA TYR A 66 -4.12 6.94 9.00
C TYR A 66 -3.53 7.96 8.02
N VAL A 67 -3.00 9.06 8.54
CA VAL A 67 -2.33 10.07 7.71
C VAL A 67 -1.09 9.46 7.05
N ILE A 68 -0.24 8.76 7.80
CA ILE A 68 0.98 8.12 7.26
C ILE A 68 0.62 7.11 6.17
N VAL A 69 -0.37 6.25 6.40
CA VAL A 69 -0.70 5.23 5.41
C VAL A 69 -1.41 5.82 4.19
N SER A 70 -2.28 6.81 4.36
CA SER A 70 -2.88 7.54 3.25
C SER A 70 -1.81 8.24 2.40
N MET A 71 -0.85 8.91 3.04
CA MET A 71 0.29 9.50 2.35
C MET A 71 1.15 8.46 1.63
N SER A 72 1.29 7.24 2.18
CA SER A 72 2.01 6.16 1.49
C SER A 72 1.36 5.77 0.15
N PHE A 73 0.02 5.76 0.08
CA PHE A 73 -0.71 5.49 -1.17
C PHE A 73 -0.61 6.65 -2.15
N LEU A 74 -0.57 7.88 -1.65
CA LEU A 74 -0.37 9.08 -2.46
C LEU A 74 1.03 9.09 -3.10
N ILE A 75 2.06 8.72 -2.34
CA ILE A 75 3.43 8.53 -2.83
C ILE A 75 3.47 7.40 -3.87
N ASP A 76 2.75 6.30 -3.66
CA ASP A 76 2.62 5.22 -4.66
C ASP A 76 2.08 5.74 -5.99
N ILE A 77 1.00 6.52 -5.97
CA ILE A 77 0.40 7.09 -7.17
C ILE A 77 1.39 8.00 -7.90
N LEU A 78 2.07 8.89 -7.17
CA LEU A 78 3.09 9.77 -7.75
C LEU A 78 4.26 8.99 -8.35
N PHE A 79 4.70 7.94 -7.67
CA PHE A 79 5.78 7.07 -8.14
C PHE A 79 5.41 6.41 -9.47
N PHE A 80 4.22 5.82 -9.59
CA PHE A 80 3.77 5.19 -10.82
C PHE A 80 3.50 6.19 -11.96
N LEU A 81 3.05 7.41 -11.64
CA LEU A 81 2.94 8.49 -12.62
C LEU A 81 4.31 8.89 -13.18
N LEU A 82 5.34 8.98 -12.34
CA LEU A 82 6.70 9.28 -12.79
C LEU A 82 7.30 8.13 -13.61
N GLU A 83 7.06 6.88 -13.21
CA GLU A 83 7.51 5.71 -13.99
C GLU A 83 6.77 5.57 -15.33
N ASN A 84 5.54 6.10 -15.47
CA ASN A 84 4.85 6.22 -16.75
C ASN A 84 5.59 7.14 -17.73
N VAL A 85 6.09 8.28 -17.25
CA VAL A 85 6.90 9.21 -18.06
C VAL A 85 8.21 8.55 -18.51
N ARG A 86 8.76 7.65 -17.68
CA ARG A 86 9.98 6.90 -17.99
C ARG A 86 9.75 5.64 -18.84
N ASN A 87 8.50 5.26 -19.13
CA ASN A 87 8.14 4.06 -19.88
C ASN A 87 8.74 2.75 -19.31
N SER A 88 9.05 2.72 -18.01
CA SER A 88 9.66 1.57 -17.35
C SER A 88 8.72 0.37 -17.23
N TYR A 89 7.41 0.62 -17.24
CA TYR A 89 6.36 -0.38 -17.06
C TYR A 89 5.32 -0.35 -18.18
N SER A 90 4.63 -1.47 -18.38
CA SER A 90 3.51 -1.55 -19.31
C SER A 90 2.36 -0.64 -18.82
N TYR A 91 1.78 0.11 -19.75
CA TYR A 91 0.68 1.03 -19.48
C TYR A 91 -0.48 0.38 -18.69
N THR A 92 -0.85 -0.86 -19.03
CA THR A 92 -1.91 -1.60 -18.32
C THR A 92 -1.61 -1.80 -16.84
N ARG A 93 -0.34 -2.04 -16.49
CA ARG A 93 0.08 -2.20 -15.11
C ARG A 93 0.03 -0.89 -14.35
N ILE A 94 0.52 0.19 -14.96
CA ILE A 94 0.50 1.52 -14.35
C ILE A 94 -0.94 1.92 -14.02
N VAL A 95 -1.87 1.68 -14.94
CA VAL A 95 -3.30 1.95 -14.74
C VAL A 95 -3.85 1.12 -13.58
N ILE A 96 -3.54 -0.18 -13.51
CA ILE A 96 -3.99 -1.05 -12.40
C ILE A 96 -3.43 -0.55 -11.07
N GLU A 97 -2.13 -0.27 -10.98
CA GLU A 97 -1.46 0.16 -9.76
C GLU A 97 -1.99 1.50 -9.25
N ILE A 98 -2.17 2.47 -10.15
CA ILE A 98 -2.79 3.75 -9.80
C ILE A 98 -4.22 3.53 -9.32
N THR A 99 -5.01 2.72 -10.03
CA THR A 99 -6.42 2.45 -9.66
C THR A 99 -6.52 1.81 -8.28
N VAL A 100 -5.73 0.77 -8.00
CA VAL A 100 -5.74 0.08 -6.70
C VAL A 100 -5.24 1.02 -5.59
N SER A 101 -4.23 1.85 -5.86
CA SER A 101 -3.71 2.82 -4.90
C SER A 101 -4.72 3.93 -4.59
N VAL A 102 -5.45 4.43 -5.59
CA VAL A 102 -6.53 5.42 -5.42
C VAL A 102 -7.68 4.82 -4.62
N ILE A 103 -8.13 3.60 -4.96
CA ILE A 103 -9.19 2.91 -4.21
C ILE A 103 -8.76 2.73 -2.75
N SER A 104 -7.51 2.32 -2.52
CA SER A 104 -6.98 2.10 -1.17
C SER A 104 -6.85 3.39 -0.38
N PHE A 105 -6.47 4.49 -1.03
CA PHE A 105 -6.46 5.83 -0.42
C PHE A 105 -7.86 6.27 0.00
N ILE A 106 -8.84 6.19 -0.92
CA ILE A 106 -10.24 6.53 -0.63
C ILE A 106 -10.78 5.67 0.51
N TRP A 107 -10.48 4.38 0.50
CA TRP A 107 -10.87 3.44 1.54
C TRP A 107 -10.31 3.82 2.92
N MET A 108 -9.08 4.32 2.99
CA MET A 108 -8.49 4.79 4.24
C MET A 108 -9.08 6.09 4.76
N VAL A 109 -9.35 7.05 3.86
CA VAL A 109 -10.05 8.28 4.22
C VAL A 109 -11.46 7.98 4.73
N PHE A 110 -12.14 7.01 4.12
CA PHE A 110 -13.46 6.58 4.56
C PHE A 110 -13.45 5.85 5.91
N LEU A 111 -12.44 5.01 6.16
CA LEU A 111 -12.31 4.29 7.44
C LEU A 111 -11.80 5.17 8.58
N HIS A 112 -11.10 6.26 8.30
CA HIS A 112 -10.58 7.21 9.29
C HIS A 112 -11.59 7.61 10.38
N PRO A 113 -12.80 8.11 10.06
CA PRO A 113 -13.81 8.45 11.06
C PRO A 113 -14.26 7.23 11.89
N TYR A 114 -14.37 6.03 11.29
CA TYR A 114 -14.82 4.82 11.99
C TYR A 114 -13.87 4.38 13.10
N TYR A 115 -12.58 4.65 12.99
CA TYR A 115 -11.59 4.26 13.99
C TYR A 115 -11.27 5.35 15.01
N LEU A 116 -11.63 6.61 14.73
CA LEU A 116 -11.43 7.74 15.64
C LEU A 116 -12.68 8.10 16.44
N LEU A 117 -13.87 7.96 15.85
CA LEU A 117 -15.15 8.30 16.50
C LEU A 117 -15.72 7.14 17.32
N TYR A 118 -15.37 5.91 16.97
CA TYR A 118 -15.62 4.72 17.81
C TYR A 118 -14.29 4.29 18.44
N PRO A 119 -13.86 4.90 19.56
CA PRO A 119 -12.97 4.17 20.44
C PRO A 119 -13.71 2.86 20.77
N LEU A 120 -13.01 1.74 20.64
CA LEU A 120 -13.43 0.47 21.23
C LEU A 120 -13.60 0.69 22.74
N ASP A 121 -14.74 1.22 23.15
CA ASP A 121 -15.24 1.19 24.52
C ASP A 121 -15.74 -0.24 24.71
N VAL A 122 -14.79 -1.17 24.81
CA VAL A 122 -15.02 -2.45 25.46
C VAL A 122 -14.98 -2.14 26.95
N LYS A 123 -16.05 -1.52 27.44
CA LYS A 123 -16.54 -1.78 28.78
C LYS A 123 -17.43 -3.00 28.67
N GLU A 124 -16.90 -4.12 29.14
CA GLU A 124 -17.44 -4.88 30.28
C GLU A 124 -16.47 -6.01 30.63
#